data_AF-A0A292ZIS4-F1
#
_entry.id   AF-A0A292ZIS4-F1
#
_cell.length_a   1.000
_cell.length_b   1.000
_cell.length_c   1.000
_cell.angle_alpha   90.00
_cell.angle_beta   90.00
_cell.angle_gamma   90.00
#
_symmetry.space_group_name_H-M   'P 1'
#
loop_
_entity.id
_entity.type
_entity.pdbx_description
1 polymer ?
#
loop_
_entity_poly.entity_id
_entity_poly.type
_entity_poly.pdbx_seq_one_letter_code
_entity_poly.pdbx_strand_id
1 'polypeptide(L)'
;MAEHVKTAATKQPSILGKRVTPHVLRHSCAMHTLAATGDIRKVALWLGHASIQSTETYLRADPEEKLQILAAHGAPAIRPGRFKPQSDDLLSMLQEIRAGGHVKI
;
A
#
# COMPACT_ATOMS: atom_id res chain seq x y z
N MET A 1 -7.72 27.95 7.10
CA MET A 1 -6.60 27.01 6.87
C MET A 1 -5.25 27.71 6.71
N ALA A 2 -5.12 28.72 5.84
CA ALA A 2 -3.86 29.45 5.69
C ALA A 2 -3.35 30.08 7.00
N GLU A 3 -4.24 30.63 7.84
CA GLU A 3 -3.85 31.13 9.17
C GLU A 3 -3.34 30.03 10.09
N HIS A 4 -4.06 28.92 10.23
CA HIS A 4 -3.62 27.81 11.09
C HIS A 4 -2.29 27.20 10.62
N VAL A 5 -2.03 27.17 9.30
CA VAL A 5 -0.75 26.73 8.76
C VAL A 5 0.36 27.72 9.13
N LYS A 6 0.12 29.03 9.04
CA LYS A 6 1.07 30.05 9.51
C LYS A 6 1.36 29.92 11.01
N THR A 7 0.33 29.70 11.83
CA THR A 7 0.51 29.48 13.27
C THR A 7 1.29 28.20 13.54
N ALA A 8 0.97 27.08 12.89
CA ALA A 8 1.69 25.82 13.05
C ALA A 8 3.16 25.90 12.58
N ALA A 9 3.43 26.71 11.55
CA ALA A 9 4.77 26.93 11.04
C ALA A 9 5.72 27.56 12.07
N THR A 10 5.20 28.29 13.06
CA THR A 10 6.02 28.83 14.16
C THR A 10 6.69 27.72 14.99
N LYS A 11 6.02 26.58 15.15
CA LYS A 11 6.55 25.40 15.86
C LYS A 11 7.25 24.42 14.93
N GLN A 12 6.77 24.28 13.70
CA GLN A 12 7.29 23.34 12.71
C GLN A 12 7.43 24.02 11.34
N PRO A 13 8.58 24.63 11.03
CA PRO A 13 8.80 25.41 9.80
C PRO A 13 8.62 24.60 8.52
N SER A 14 8.90 23.28 8.57
CA SER A 14 8.80 22.38 7.42
C SER A 14 7.38 22.25 6.85
N ILE A 15 6.34 22.68 7.58
CA ILE A 15 4.96 22.63 7.12
C ILE A 15 4.68 23.62 5.99
N LEU A 16 5.45 24.72 5.89
CA LEU A 16 5.28 25.73 4.84
C LEU A 16 5.57 25.19 3.43
N GLY A 17 6.42 24.17 3.33
CA GLY A 17 6.72 23.48 2.07
C GLY A 17 5.70 22.41 1.70
N LYS A 18 4.68 22.14 2.53
CA LYS A 18 3.71 21.06 2.31
C LYS A 18 2.36 21.62 1.90
N ARG A 19 1.69 20.95 0.95
CA ARG A 19 0.30 21.26 0.59
C ARG A 19 -0.64 20.73 1.66
N VAL A 20 -1.05 21.60 2.59
CA VAL A 20 -2.00 21.28 3.65
C VAL A 20 -3.42 21.61 3.20
N THR A 21 -4.29 20.61 3.19
CA THR A 21 -5.73 20.75 2.94
C THR A 21 -6.52 20.08 4.06
N PRO A 22 -7.82 20.39 4.23
CA PRO A 22 -8.66 19.73 5.24
C PRO A 22 -8.65 18.20 5.12
N HIS A 23 -8.60 17.67 3.89
CA HIS A 23 -8.54 16.22 3.67
C HIS A 23 -7.22 15.61 4.15
N VAL A 24 -6.08 16.28 3.97
CA VAL A 24 -4.78 15.81 4.50
C VAL A 24 -4.83 15.70 6.02
N LEU A 25 -5.38 16.71 6.71
CA LEU A 25 -5.52 16.68 8.17
C LEU A 25 -6.44 15.54 8.63
N ARG A 26 -7.55 15.30 7.93
CA ARG A 26 -8.47 14.19 8.20
C ARG A 26 -7.75 12.84 8.07
N HIS A 27 -6.98 12.65 7.00
CA HIS A 27 -6.21 11.42 6.77
C HIS A 27 -5.11 11.24 7.82
N SER A 28 -4.37 12.29 8.16
CA SER A 28 -3.36 12.22 9.23
C SER A 28 -3.98 11.85 10.58
N CYS A 29 -5.10 12.47 10.95
CA CYS A 29 -5.82 12.14 12.18
C CYS A 29 -6.24 10.67 12.20
N ALA A 30 -6.84 10.18 11.10
CA ALA A 30 -7.29 8.81 10.99
C ALA A 30 -6.15 7.78 11.12
N MET A 31 -5.01 8.02 10.48
CA MET A 31 -3.82 7.16 10.60
C MET A 31 -3.27 7.13 12.02
N HIS A 32 -3.20 8.29 12.70
CA HIS A 32 -2.78 8.35 14.10
C HIS A 32 -3.74 7.61 15.03
N THR A 33 -5.05 7.71 14.81
CA THR A 33 -6.06 6.97 15.58
C THR A 33 -5.95 5.47 15.32
N LEU A 34 -5.72 5.04 14.07
CA LEU A 34 -5.52 3.63 13.74
C LEU A 34 -4.29 3.08 14.46
N ALA A 35 -3.15 3.77 14.37
CA ALA A 35 -1.91 3.36 15.05
C ALA A 35 -2.06 3.26 16.58
N ALA A 36 -2.85 4.16 17.19
CA ALA A 36 -3.09 4.15 18.63
C ALA A 36 -4.08 3.06 19.09
N THR A 37 -5.03 2.65 18.24
CA THR A 37 -6.15 1.80 18.65
C THR A 37 -6.12 0.38 18.07
N GLY A 38 -5.42 0.18 16.95
CA GLY A 38 -5.42 -1.06 16.19
C GLY A 38 -6.80 -1.48 15.65
N ASP A 39 -7.80 -0.58 15.69
CA ASP A 39 -9.19 -0.93 15.37
C ASP A 39 -9.82 0.08 14.41
N ILE A 40 -10.02 -0.38 13.17
CA ILE A 40 -10.59 0.42 12.08
C ILE A 40 -12.03 0.86 12.34
N ARG A 41 -12.79 0.13 13.18
CA ARG A 41 -14.17 0.48 13.53
C ARG A 41 -14.20 1.70 14.44
N LYS A 42 -13.24 1.82 15.35
CA LYS A 42 -13.07 3.01 16.20
C LYS A 42 -12.70 4.22 15.36
N VAL A 43 -11.84 4.06 14.36
CA VAL A 43 -11.50 5.13 13.41
C VAL A 43 -12.73 5.58 12.62
N ALA A 44 -13.53 4.64 12.11
CA ALA A 44 -14.77 4.97 11.38
C ALA A 44 -15.78 5.72 12.25
N LEU A 45 -15.94 5.31 13.51
CA LEU A 45 -16.80 5.98 14.49
C LEU A 45 -16.31 7.41 14.78
N TRP A 46 -15.01 7.59 15.02
CA TRP A 46 -14.39 8.90 15.26
C TRP A 46 -14.55 9.86 14.08
N LEU A 47 -14.56 9.34 12.86
CA LEU A 47 -14.73 10.12 11.63
C LEU A 47 -16.21 10.33 11.24
N GLY A 48 -17.15 9.67 11.93
CA GLY A 48 -18.58 9.69 11.60
C GLY A 48 -18.91 9.03 10.26
N HIS A 49 -18.08 8.07 9.80
CA HIS A 49 -18.34 7.37 8.55
C HIS A 49 -19.45 6.32 8.74
N ALA A 50 -20.55 6.46 7.99
CA ALA A 50 -21.61 5.45 7.95
C ALA A 50 -21.19 4.15 7.21
N SER A 51 -20.14 4.20 6.38
CA SER A 51 -19.60 3.06 5.64
C SER A 51 -18.11 2.84 5.96
N ILE A 52 -17.73 1.58 6.16
CA ILE A 52 -16.35 1.16 6.44
C ILE A 52 -15.47 1.25 5.18
N GLN A 53 -16.06 1.29 3.98
CA GLN A 53 -15.34 1.25 2.70
C GLN A 53 -14.39 2.45 2.50
N SER A 54 -14.75 3.63 3.01
CA SER A 54 -13.88 4.82 2.97
C SER A 54 -12.75 4.77 3.99
N THR A 55 -12.88 3.92 5.02
CA THR A 55 -11.91 3.77 6.13
C THR A 55 -10.92 2.64 5.85
N GLU A 56 -11.30 1.63 5.05
CA GLU A 56 -10.43 0.50 4.64
C GLU A 56 -9.13 0.97 3.95
N THR A 57 -9.14 2.14 3.31
CA THR A 57 -7.94 2.77 2.75
C THR A 57 -6.82 2.96 3.79
N TYR A 58 -7.14 3.15 5.07
CA TYR A 58 -6.12 3.30 6.12
C TYR A 58 -5.44 1.97 6.50
N LEU A 59 -6.15 0.84 6.45
CA LEU A 59 -5.55 -0.49 6.66
C LEU A 59 -4.52 -0.82 5.58
N ARG A 60 -4.81 -0.46 4.33
CA ARG A 60 -3.89 -0.71 3.21
C ARG A 60 -2.67 0.20 3.23
N ALA A 61 -2.73 1.30 3.97
CA ALA A 61 -1.68 2.31 4.03
C ALA A 61 -0.62 2.02 5.09
N ASP A 62 -0.88 1.10 6.03
CA ASP A 62 0.09 0.75 7.08
C ASP A 62 0.99 -0.44 6.65
N PRO A 63 2.26 -0.20 6.28
CA PRO A 63 3.20 -1.28 5.99
C PRO A 63 3.59 -2.08 7.24
N GLU A 64 3.49 -1.50 8.43
CA GLU A 64 3.91 -2.15 9.68
C GLU A 64 2.98 -3.31 10.03
N GLU A 65 1.66 -3.11 9.91
CA GLU A 65 0.68 -4.18 10.11
C GLU A 65 0.92 -5.35 9.14
N LYS A 66 1.21 -5.04 7.87
CA LYS A 66 1.60 -6.06 6.87
C LYS A 66 2.86 -6.81 7.28
N LEU A 67 3.89 -6.11 7.75
CA LEU A 67 5.14 -6.72 8.19
C LEU A 67 4.94 -7.58 9.44
N GLN A 68 4.10 -7.14 10.39
CA GLN A 68 3.75 -7.90 11.58
C GLN A 68 2.99 -9.17 11.25
N ILE A 69 2.02 -9.11 10.34
CA ILE A 69 1.30 -10.29 9.82
C ILE A 69 2.29 -11.25 9.13
N LEU A 70 3.17 -10.74 8.27
CA LEU A 70 4.21 -11.55 7.62
C LEU A 70 5.15 -12.21 8.64
N ALA A 71 5.57 -11.48 9.67
CA ALA A 71 6.42 -11.99 10.73
C ALA A 71 5.69 -13.06 11.58
N ALA A 72 4.41 -12.85 11.89
CA ALA A 72 3.60 -13.75 12.69
C ALA A 72 3.25 -15.06 11.95
N HIS A 73 3.03 -15.01 10.63
CA HIS A 73 2.59 -16.18 9.87
C HIS A 73 3.72 -17.09 9.38
N GLY A 74 4.99 -16.69 9.56
CA GLY A 74 6.14 -17.44 9.07
C GLY A 74 6.15 -17.54 7.53
N ALA A 75 7.30 -17.88 6.95
CA ALA A 75 7.32 -18.20 5.53
C ALA A 75 6.39 -19.41 5.31
N PRO A 76 5.40 -19.33 4.40
CA PRO A 76 4.60 -20.49 4.08
C PRO A 76 5.55 -21.62 3.68
N ALA A 77 5.30 -22.83 4.19
CA ALA A 77 6.06 -24.02 3.84
C ALA A 77 5.73 -24.45 2.40
N ILE A 78 6.09 -23.60 1.44
CA ILE A 78 6.00 -23.88 0.03
C ILE A 78 7.13 -24.85 -0.24
N ARG A 79 6.79 -26.11 -0.53
CA ARG A 79 7.78 -27.03 -1.10
C ARG A 79 8.33 -26.36 -2.35
N PRO A 80 9.64 -26.08 -2.44
CA PRO A 80 10.21 -25.49 -3.65
C PRO A 80 9.89 -26.44 -4.80
N GLY A 81 8.92 -26.06 -5.62
CA GLY A 81 8.60 -26.77 -6.84
C GLY A 81 9.77 -26.57 -7.78
N ARG A 82 10.35 -27.64 -8.30
CA ARG A 82 11.23 -27.51 -9.47
C ARG A 82 10.33 -27.02 -10.60
N PHE A 83 10.49 -25.77 -11.02
CA PHE A 83 9.85 -25.28 -12.23
C PHE A 83 10.24 -26.23 -13.37
N LYS A 84 9.28 -27.03 -13.83
CA LYS A 84 9.40 -27.77 -15.07
C LYS A 84 8.79 -26.86 -16.13
N PRO A 85 9.59 -26.26 -17.02
CA PRO A 85 9.01 -25.59 -18.19
C PRO A 85 8.12 -26.61 -18.91
N GLN A 86 6.89 -26.21 -19.24
CA GLN A 86 6.06 -26.96 -20.18
C GLN A 86 6.73 -26.84 -21.54
N SER A 87 7.27 -27.97 -22.01
CA SER A 87 7.90 -28.30 -23.31
C SER A 87 8.67 -27.21 -24.06
N ASP A 88 9.81 -27.61 -24.63
CA ASP A 88 10.77 -26.81 -25.39
C ASP A 88 10.20 -26.01 -26.58
N ASP A 89 8.91 -26.08 -26.88
CA ASP A 89 8.23 -25.33 -27.95
C ASP A 89 8.35 -23.81 -27.75
N LEU A 90 8.23 -23.32 -26.52
CA LEU A 90 8.41 -21.88 -26.27
C LEU A 90 9.88 -21.45 -26.40
N LEU A 91 10.81 -22.30 -25.96
CA LEU A 91 12.25 -22.02 -26.08
C LEU A 91 12.71 -22.10 -27.54
N SER A 92 12.19 -23.05 -28.32
CA SER A 92 12.46 -23.19 -29.75
C SER A 92 11.84 -22.04 -30.55
N MET A 93 10.59 -21.65 -30.27
CA MET A 93 10.00 -20.45 -30.88
C MET A 93 10.84 -19.18 -30.61
N LEU A 94 11.28 -18.97 -29.38
CA LEU A 94 12.10 -17.81 -29.04
C LEU A 94 13.49 -17.85 -29.71
N GLN A 95 14.07 -19.04 -29.88
CA GLN A 95 15.33 -19.23 -30.59
C GLN A 95 15.17 -19.00 -32.10
N GLU A 96 14.06 -19.44 -32.71
CA GLU A 96 13.73 -19.17 -34.11
C GLU A 96 13.54 -17.68 -34.38
N ILE A 97 12.80 -16.98 -33.51
CA ILE A 97 12.62 -15.52 -33.63
C ILE A 97 13.97 -14.80 -33.48
N ARG A 98 14.82 -15.23 -32.52
CA ARG A 98 16.17 -14.68 -32.34
C ARG A 98 17.06 -14.91 -33.58
N ALA A 99 16.88 -16.02 -34.29
CA ALA A 99 17.58 -16.34 -35.53
C ALA A 99 17.00 -15.62 -36.77
N GLY A 100 15.97 -14.78 -36.60
CA GLY A 100 15.34 -14.01 -37.69
C GLY A 100 14.22 -14.76 -38.42
N GLY A 101 13.74 -15.88 -37.88
CA GLY A 101 12.60 -16.63 -38.43
C GLY A 101 11.26 -15.95 -38.13
N HIS A 102 10.34 -15.97 -39.09
CA HIS A 102 8.96 -15.53 -38.91
C HIS A 102 8.07 -16.67 -38.42
N VAL A 103 7.39 -16.48 -37.28
CA VAL A 103 6.40 -17.43 -36.74
C VAL A 103 5.17 -17.45 -37.66
N LYS A 104 4.89 -18.60 -38.29
CA LYS A 104 3.59 -18.87 -38.91
C LYS A 104 2.65 -19.39 -37.82
N ILE A 105 1.62 -18.60 -37.53
CA ILE A 105 0.51 -18.95 -36.62
C ILE A 105 -0.31 -20.09 -37.24
#